data_AF-A0A812W9G8-F1
#
_entry.id   AF-A0A812W9G8-F1
#
_cell.length_a   1.000
_cell.length_b   1.000
_cell.length_c   1.000
_cell.angle_alpha   90.00
_cell.angle_beta   90.00
_cell.angle_gamma   90.00
#
_symmetry.space_group_name_H-M   'P 1'
#
loop_
_entity.id
_entity.type
_entity.pdbx_description
1 polymer ?
#
loop_
_entity_poly.entity_id
_entity_poly.type
_entity_poly.pdbx_seq_one_letter_code
_entity_poly.pdbx_strand_id
1 'polypeptide(L)'
;MAAHPAISSVLFALGQKVRTSNVGGVISKADLLDVIVVFCDSEASASNAVQRTREVVQRRVNRWLKTNSPERAGYLHIVDGLRAPLSVEYFGPDVVVEVLRHFGAVITDESRGDFVHRMQGSDSATGEDMAIHLDPHPVMLHEKNCTQFREDSLAKDGTIQNLQKKLKTAQQQLRRITKAKTRAKARAASAAPASTKRRAKGQRQQHESNTLPDYLRAKQKLAITRTGAGEDAPGRYLTVRAGAAATASMREWHAGMLQEMFHPDGAEDFNLSLHIVSQDATNSGIWQKRKLIALLCHSAYLVSLPSKFRWSWHDMFREIRTIADVQPVEDGSGQGSVSMTTKMLKSINCPTVHDLVAKHAELKADGQQRQQHQPSDEKPADADAKFLCVEWRADDSVQWPVHVYVFVTDRGPNEVLARKIWQCVSSACEHVVVLGSDCLEHAAHLVTVSSLKLVDKLLPLQFEGKGRAWKYFSSLATFSITVRDSSKDFFQMWCQEHGDLSGVKHAKSLWPKCVAGRWNSCSDVERRMHDSGGQATVLPVMRRLMGAKREAAPAKEHQSIDEIAVEETAHYTQQMGRWRATSLKCVEDPLWWTVAEAMRMARSPALHLSVPRGLQSAACIVTLCGCVAVAMQCL
;
A
#
# COMPACT_ATOMS: atom_id res chain seq x y z
N MET A 1 3.86 -2.97 37.51
CA MET A 1 5.19 -3.41 37.97
C MET A 1 6.22 -2.82 37.04
N ALA A 2 7.18 -2.08 37.63
CA ALA A 2 8.37 -1.41 37.08
C ALA A 2 8.25 -0.62 35.75
N ALA A 3 8.13 0.70 35.90
CA ALA A 3 8.31 1.70 34.85
C ALA A 3 9.79 2.06 34.69
N HIS A 4 10.26 2.25 33.45
CA HIS A 4 11.61 2.65 33.10
C HIS A 4 11.76 4.19 33.16
N PRO A 5 12.75 4.77 33.88
CA PRO A 5 12.82 6.21 34.16
C PRO A 5 13.67 6.96 33.12
N ALA A 6 13.24 6.99 31.85
CA ALA A 6 13.99 7.67 30.79
C ALA A 6 13.21 8.76 30.04
N ILE A 7 11.99 9.12 30.47
CA ILE A 7 11.14 10.11 29.77
C ILE A 7 11.00 11.44 30.55
N SER A 8 11.64 11.57 31.72
CA SER A 8 11.51 12.78 32.56
C SER A 8 12.50 13.91 32.24
N SER A 9 13.41 13.76 31.28
CA SER A 9 14.52 14.72 31.08
C SER A 9 14.40 15.61 29.84
N VAL A 10 13.27 15.59 29.11
CA VAL A 10 13.09 16.41 27.89
C VAL A 10 12.22 17.66 28.13
N LEU A 11 11.81 17.94 29.38
CA LEU A 11 10.97 19.10 29.70
C LEU A 11 11.65 20.20 30.54
N PHE A 12 12.99 20.26 30.63
CA PHE A 12 13.66 21.31 31.40
C PHE A 12 14.90 21.96 30.75
N ALA A 13 15.04 21.93 29.42
CA ALA A 13 16.12 22.63 28.73
C ALA A 13 15.58 23.55 27.62
N LEU A 14 14.78 24.56 28.00
CA LEU A 14 14.51 25.72 27.17
C LEU A 14 15.07 26.95 27.89
N GLY A 15 16.22 27.42 27.39
CA GLY A 15 16.71 28.77 27.70
C GLY A 15 18.14 28.87 28.20
N GLN A 16 19.14 28.46 27.41
CA GLN A 16 20.47 29.11 27.46
C GLN A 16 21.11 29.15 26.07
N LYS A 17 21.53 30.36 25.66
CA LYS A 17 22.44 30.61 24.55
C LYS A 17 23.80 30.01 24.90
N VAL A 18 24.29 29.06 24.10
CA VAL A 18 25.70 28.68 24.08
C VAL A 18 26.28 29.10 22.74
N ARG A 19 27.23 30.04 22.80
CA ARG A 19 28.16 30.36 21.72
C ARG A 19 29.12 29.19 21.57
N THR A 20 29.26 28.65 20.36
CA THR A 20 30.42 27.81 20.01
C THR A 20 31.26 28.56 18.98
N SER A 21 32.51 28.77 19.37
CA SER A 21 33.61 29.38 18.64
C SER A 21 34.16 28.46 17.53
N ASN A 22 34.38 29.07 16.37
CA ASN A 22 35.42 28.83 15.37
C ASN A 22 36.18 27.48 15.38
N VAL A 23 35.94 26.67 14.35
CA VAL A 23 36.99 26.16 13.45
C VAL A 23 36.50 26.39 12.03
N GLY A 24 37.34 27.05 11.23
CA GLY A 24 36.99 27.67 9.96
C GLY A 24 36.90 26.70 8.79
N GLY A 25 35.89 26.95 7.95
CA GLY A 25 35.69 26.42 6.62
C GLY A 25 34.57 27.23 5.99
N VAL A 26 34.90 28.46 5.57
CA VAL A 26 33.94 29.39 4.94
C VAL A 26 33.67 28.90 3.53
N ILE A 27 32.53 28.25 3.31
CA ILE A 27 31.89 28.29 2.00
C ILE A 27 31.07 29.58 1.97
N SER A 28 31.49 30.50 1.11
CA SER A 28 30.80 31.78 0.96
C SER A 28 29.37 31.56 0.48
N LYS A 29 28.46 32.44 0.87
CA LYS A 29 27.03 32.41 0.55
C LYS A 29 26.71 32.66 -0.94
N ALA A 30 27.70 32.60 -1.83
CA ALA A 30 27.62 32.98 -3.23
C ALA A 30 27.41 31.81 -4.20
N ASP A 31 27.65 30.56 -3.80
CA ASP A 31 27.55 29.40 -4.70
C ASP A 31 26.24 28.64 -4.51
N LEU A 32 25.15 29.19 -5.05
CA LEU A 32 23.87 28.48 -5.16
C LEU A 32 23.89 27.64 -6.44
N LEU A 33 23.92 26.32 -6.26
CA LEU A 33 23.88 25.34 -7.35
C LEU A 33 22.42 25.16 -7.84
N ASP A 34 22.15 25.46 -9.11
CA ASP A 34 20.86 25.21 -9.74
C ASP A 34 20.90 23.89 -10.54
N VAL A 35 20.04 22.95 -10.19
CA VAL A 35 19.94 21.63 -10.85
C VAL A 35 18.68 21.58 -11.73
N ILE A 36 18.83 21.32 -13.03
CA ILE A 36 17.71 21.13 -13.96
C ILE A 36 17.59 19.65 -14.33
N VAL A 37 16.55 18.99 -13.84
CA VAL A 37 16.22 17.59 -14.17
C VAL A 37 15.21 17.54 -15.31
N VAL A 38 15.53 16.88 -16.42
CA VAL A 38 14.67 16.76 -17.60
C VAL A 38 14.17 15.32 -17.73
N PHE A 39 12.86 15.14 -17.93
CA PHE A 39 12.24 13.85 -18.22
C PHE A 39 11.64 13.91 -19.63
N CYS A 40 11.87 12.88 -20.44
CA CYS A 40 11.28 12.72 -21.77
C CYS A 40 10.44 11.42 -21.82
N ASP A 41 9.24 11.50 -22.40
CA ASP A 41 8.34 10.36 -22.58
C ASP A 41 8.78 9.45 -23.75
N SER A 42 8.55 8.14 -23.60
CA SER A 42 9.23 7.05 -24.33
C SER A 42 8.57 6.58 -25.64
N GLU A 43 7.67 7.33 -26.26
CA GLU A 43 6.88 6.83 -27.42
C GLU A 43 7.28 7.40 -28.79
N ALA A 44 8.46 8.02 -28.95
CA ALA A 44 8.92 8.55 -30.23
C ALA A 44 10.01 7.69 -30.89
N SER A 45 10.02 7.64 -32.22
CA SER A 45 11.15 7.09 -32.99
C SER A 45 12.47 7.76 -32.58
N ALA A 46 13.58 7.03 -32.63
CA ALA A 46 14.90 7.48 -32.17
C ALA A 46 15.30 8.88 -32.67
N SER A 47 15.04 9.20 -33.95
CA SER A 47 15.33 10.52 -34.54
C SER A 47 14.48 11.66 -33.97
N ASN A 48 13.21 11.38 -33.61
CA ASN A 48 12.31 12.38 -33.02
C ASN A 48 12.57 12.59 -31.53
N ALA A 49 13.08 11.57 -30.82
CA ALA A 49 13.43 11.68 -29.41
C ALA A 49 14.57 12.68 -29.18
N VAL A 50 15.63 12.63 -30.01
CA VAL A 50 16.76 13.57 -29.94
C VAL A 50 16.32 15.01 -30.17
N GLN A 51 15.53 15.27 -31.22
CA GLN A 51 15.04 16.60 -31.52
C GLN A 51 14.13 17.15 -30.42
N ARG A 52 13.25 16.32 -29.84
CA ARG A 52 12.39 16.72 -28.72
C ARG A 52 13.18 17.00 -27.44
N THR A 53 14.17 16.19 -27.12
CA THR A 53 15.06 16.43 -25.97
C THR A 53 15.81 17.74 -26.15
N ARG A 54 16.34 18.01 -27.36
CA ARG A 54 16.99 19.28 -27.73
C ARG A 54 16.07 20.47 -27.50
N GLU A 55 14.83 20.40 -27.98
CA GLU A 55 13.82 21.46 -27.81
C GLU A 55 13.41 21.69 -26.34
N VAL A 56 13.32 20.63 -25.53
CA VAL A 56 12.96 20.73 -24.11
C VAL A 56 14.09 21.34 -23.31
N VAL A 57 15.33 20.88 -23.51
CA VAL A 57 16.53 21.45 -22.88
C VAL A 57 16.67 22.92 -23.26
N GLN A 58 16.58 23.24 -24.55
CA GLN A 58 16.70 24.61 -25.04
C GLN A 58 15.60 25.53 -24.48
N ARG A 59 14.34 25.06 -24.40
CA ARG A 59 13.26 25.85 -23.77
C ARG A 59 13.50 26.11 -22.28
N ARG A 60 14.06 25.15 -21.55
CA ARG A 60 14.33 25.29 -20.11
C ARG A 60 15.52 26.20 -19.84
N VAL A 61 16.60 26.05 -20.60
CA VAL A 61 17.77 26.94 -20.53
C VAL A 61 17.38 28.37 -20.88
N ASN A 62 16.64 28.58 -21.97
CA ASN A 62 16.15 29.91 -22.35
C ASN A 62 15.22 30.53 -21.30
N ARG A 63 14.39 29.72 -20.63
CA ARG A 63 13.54 30.21 -19.54
C ARG A 63 14.37 30.61 -18.33
N TRP A 64 15.36 29.81 -17.97
CA TRP A 64 16.26 30.08 -16.85
C TRP A 64 17.09 31.36 -17.09
N LEU A 65 17.64 31.53 -18.30
CA LEU A 65 18.38 32.74 -18.70
C LEU A 65 17.50 34.00 -18.70
N LYS A 66 16.19 33.88 -18.96
CA LYS A 66 15.26 35.02 -18.88
C LYS A 66 14.93 35.43 -17.46
N THR A 67 15.04 34.51 -16.50
CA THR A 67 14.66 34.75 -15.09
C THR A 67 15.83 35.06 -14.18
N ASN A 68 17.08 34.86 -14.64
CA ASN A 68 18.29 35.06 -13.84
C ASN A 68 19.26 36.04 -14.53
N SER A 69 19.90 36.91 -13.74
CA SER A 69 20.93 37.85 -14.23
C SER A 69 22.19 37.08 -14.68
N PRO A 70 22.90 37.52 -15.74
CA PRO A 70 24.16 36.89 -16.20
C PRO A 70 25.22 36.73 -15.10
N GLU A 71 25.18 37.59 -14.09
CA GLU A 71 26.11 37.60 -12.95
C GLU A 71 25.86 36.45 -11.93
N ARG A 72 24.80 35.67 -12.10
CA ARG A 72 24.44 34.51 -11.26
C ARG A 72 24.74 33.15 -11.89
N ALA A 73 25.53 33.10 -12.97
CA ALA A 73 25.87 31.86 -13.67
C ALA A 73 26.83 30.97 -12.86
N GLY A 74 26.32 30.32 -11.82
CA GLY A 74 26.95 29.15 -11.19
C GLY A 74 26.82 27.90 -12.07
N TYR A 75 27.56 26.84 -11.69
CA TYR A 75 27.61 25.55 -12.38
C TYR A 75 26.22 24.96 -12.62
N LEU A 76 25.86 24.74 -13.90
CA LEU A 76 24.62 24.10 -14.31
C LEU A 76 24.83 22.58 -14.44
N HIS A 77 24.27 21.81 -13.52
CA HIS A 77 24.25 20.34 -13.61
C HIS A 77 22.96 19.85 -14.28
N ILE A 78 23.09 19.12 -15.38
CA ILE A 78 22.01 18.40 -16.05
C ILE A 78 22.14 16.92 -15.69
N VAL A 79 21.12 16.36 -15.02
CA VAL A 79 21.08 14.93 -14.67
C VAL A 79 20.04 14.26 -15.57
N ASP A 80 20.47 13.29 -16.36
CA ASP A 80 19.60 12.46 -17.20
C ASP A 80 18.94 11.35 -16.35
N GLY A 81 17.63 11.22 -16.47
CA GLY A 81 16.80 10.38 -15.62
C GLY A 81 15.96 9.41 -16.43
N LEU A 82 16.57 8.65 -17.34
CA LEU A 82 15.87 7.58 -18.05
C LEU A 82 15.62 6.38 -17.11
N ARG A 83 14.34 6.06 -16.90
CA ARG A 83 13.83 4.88 -16.18
C ARG A 83 12.88 4.09 -17.09
N ALA A 84 13.41 3.26 -17.98
CA ALA A 84 12.77 2.07 -18.58
C ALA A 84 13.77 1.35 -19.51
N PRO A 85 13.68 0.02 -19.71
CA PRO A 85 14.64 -0.71 -20.52
C PRO A 85 14.31 -0.56 -22.01
N LEU A 86 15.27 -0.10 -22.81
CA LEU A 86 15.23 -0.23 -24.26
C LEU A 86 16.52 -0.90 -24.70
N SER A 87 16.39 -2.03 -25.39
CA SER A 87 17.41 -2.59 -26.26
C SER A 87 17.47 -1.77 -27.55
N VAL A 88 18.00 -0.54 -27.49
CA VAL A 88 18.36 0.29 -28.65
C VAL A 88 19.56 1.15 -28.23
N GLU A 89 20.52 1.26 -29.15
CA GLU A 89 21.80 1.97 -29.06
C GLU A 89 21.86 3.10 -28.00
N TYR A 90 22.83 2.96 -27.10
CA TYR A 90 23.21 3.95 -26.09
C TYR A 90 23.40 5.33 -26.76
N PHE A 91 22.52 6.29 -26.46
CA PHE A 91 22.79 7.69 -26.78
C PHE A 91 23.76 8.22 -25.72
N GLY A 92 25.02 8.36 -26.11
CA GLY A 92 26.09 8.83 -25.25
C GLY A 92 25.91 10.29 -24.80
N PRO A 93 26.71 10.75 -23.81
CA PRO A 93 26.74 12.13 -23.29
C PRO A 93 26.97 13.21 -24.37
N ASP A 94 27.37 12.81 -25.58
CA ASP A 94 27.75 13.68 -26.70
C ASP A 94 26.61 14.61 -27.18
N VAL A 95 25.35 14.18 -27.16
CA VAL A 95 24.21 15.01 -27.62
C VAL A 95 23.95 16.19 -26.68
N VAL A 96 24.09 15.97 -25.36
CA VAL A 96 23.92 17.03 -24.35
C VAL A 96 25.11 17.99 -24.39
N VAL A 97 26.32 17.45 -24.57
CA VAL A 97 27.56 18.22 -24.74
C VAL A 97 27.51 19.12 -25.98
N GLU A 98 26.97 18.63 -27.12
CA GLU A 98 26.83 19.40 -28.36
C GLU A 98 25.89 20.60 -28.19
N VAL A 99 24.75 20.40 -27.52
CA VAL A 99 23.79 21.48 -27.23
C VAL A 99 24.41 22.53 -26.31
N LEU A 100 25.14 22.12 -25.28
CA LEU A 100 25.79 23.04 -24.34
C LEU A 100 26.92 23.84 -25.00
N ARG A 101 27.72 23.22 -25.88
CA ARG A 101 28.74 23.93 -26.68
C ARG A 101 28.13 24.98 -27.61
N HIS A 102 26.96 24.70 -28.20
CA HIS A 102 26.24 25.68 -29.03
C HIS A 102 25.85 26.95 -28.27
N PHE A 103 25.72 26.88 -26.93
CA PHE A 103 25.45 28.03 -26.06
C PHE A 103 26.70 28.60 -25.39
N GLY A 104 27.90 28.20 -25.82
CA GLY A 104 29.17 28.74 -25.32
C GLY A 104 29.60 28.20 -23.94
N ALA A 105 29.04 27.07 -23.48
CA ALA A 105 29.47 26.45 -22.24
C ALA A 105 30.87 25.81 -22.38
N VAL A 106 31.76 26.11 -21.44
CA VAL A 106 33.07 25.45 -21.30
C VAL A 106 32.88 24.21 -20.45
N ILE A 107 33.25 23.03 -20.99
CA ILE A 107 33.12 21.74 -20.30
C ILE A 107 34.53 21.22 -20.04
N THR A 108 34.91 21.08 -18.77
CA THR A 108 36.17 20.47 -18.34
C THR A 108 35.91 19.01 -17.93
N ASP A 109 36.60 18.07 -18.57
CA ASP A 109 36.52 16.64 -18.26
C ASP A 109 37.61 16.29 -17.25
N GLU A 110 37.23 16.12 -15.97
CA GLU A 110 38.15 15.73 -14.89
C GLU A 110 38.34 14.21 -14.79
N SER A 111 37.74 13.40 -15.68
CA SER A 111 37.78 11.94 -15.60
C SER A 111 38.94 11.27 -16.37
N ARG A 112 39.83 12.05 -16.98
CA ARG A 112 41.05 11.56 -17.63
C ARG A 112 42.28 12.08 -16.89
N GLY A 113 42.71 11.32 -15.89
CA GLY A 113 43.90 11.61 -15.10
C GLY A 113 45.17 11.52 -15.93
N ASP A 114 45.90 12.62 -16.01
CA ASP A 114 47.35 12.67 -16.23
C ASP A 114 47.86 14.01 -15.69
N PHE A 115 48.39 14.01 -14.46
CA PHE A 115 49.38 14.99 -14.05
C PHE A 115 50.38 14.36 -13.08
N VAL A 116 51.52 13.99 -13.64
CA VAL A 116 52.80 13.96 -12.95
C VAL A 116 53.25 15.41 -12.80
N HIS A 117 53.30 15.94 -11.58
CA HIS A 117 54.36 16.87 -11.19
C HIS A 117 54.58 16.87 -9.69
N ARG A 118 55.85 16.61 -9.31
CA ARG A 118 56.43 16.78 -7.98
C ARG A 118 56.15 18.19 -7.43
N MET A 119 55.80 18.26 -6.16
CA MET A 119 56.49 19.15 -5.23
C MET A 119 56.72 18.41 -3.90
N GLN A 120 58.01 18.33 -3.54
CA GLN A 120 58.50 17.96 -2.21
C GLN A 120 58.15 19.08 -1.23
N GLY A 121 57.87 18.72 0.03
CA GLY A 121 57.88 19.68 1.13
C GLY A 121 57.23 19.19 2.42
N SER A 122 58.10 18.83 3.37
CA SER A 122 57.93 18.79 4.84
C SER A 122 56.96 17.80 5.48
N ASP A 123 57.54 16.71 5.96
CA ASP A 123 57.57 16.26 7.36
C ASP A 123 56.48 16.80 8.31
N SER A 124 55.64 15.90 8.81
CA SER A 124 55.49 15.71 10.26
C SER A 124 54.85 14.37 10.57
N ALA A 125 55.54 13.65 11.44
CA ALA A 125 55.14 12.38 12.01
C ALA A 125 53.93 12.54 12.94
N THR A 126 53.01 11.57 12.88
CA THR A 126 52.40 10.92 14.04
C THR A 126 51.51 9.80 13.51
N GLY A 127 52.01 8.57 13.62
CA GLY A 127 51.21 7.38 13.40
C GLY A 127 50.46 7.04 14.68
N GLU A 128 49.18 6.71 14.53
CA GLU A 128 48.44 5.85 15.46
C GLU A 128 47.47 4.99 14.63
N ASP A 129 47.89 3.77 14.32
CA ASP A 129 47.02 2.71 13.81
C ASP A 129 46.18 2.17 14.97
N MET A 130 44.88 2.46 14.97
CA MET A 130 43.90 1.82 15.87
C MET A 130 43.34 0.57 15.18
N ALA A 131 43.95 -0.58 15.47
CA ALA A 131 43.37 -1.88 15.16
C ALA A 131 42.27 -2.22 16.19
N ILE A 132 41.01 -2.34 15.73
CA ILE A 132 39.91 -2.89 16.51
C ILE A 132 39.89 -4.41 16.31
N HIS A 133 40.30 -5.14 17.34
CA HIS A 133 40.08 -6.59 17.48
C HIS A 133 38.59 -6.86 17.74
N LEU A 134 37.99 -7.77 16.97
CA LEU A 134 36.69 -8.37 17.28
C LEU A 134 36.90 -9.84 17.65
N ASP A 135 36.71 -10.15 18.93
CA ASP A 135 36.63 -11.53 19.45
C ASP A 135 35.21 -12.09 19.25
N PRO A 136 35.04 -13.33 18.76
CA PRO A 136 33.76 -14.01 18.75
C PRO A 136 33.72 -15.09 19.83
N HIS A 137 32.85 -14.93 20.84
CA HIS A 137 32.41 -16.04 21.69
C HIS A 137 30.87 -16.14 21.67
N PRO A 138 30.30 -17.31 21.34
CA PRO A 138 28.86 -17.53 21.38
C PRO A 138 28.41 -17.96 22.78
N VAL A 139 27.39 -17.29 23.31
CA VAL A 139 26.67 -17.71 24.52
C VAL A 139 25.54 -18.64 24.10
N MET A 140 25.66 -19.93 24.43
CA MET A 140 24.54 -20.88 24.35
C MET A 140 23.66 -20.76 25.59
N LEU A 141 22.37 -20.52 25.41
CA LEU A 141 21.35 -20.63 26.46
C LEU A 141 20.51 -21.89 26.23
N HIS A 142 20.53 -22.78 27.23
CA HIS A 142 19.76 -24.02 27.29
C HIS A 142 18.27 -23.76 27.56
N GLU A 143 17.40 -24.10 26.61
CA GLU A 143 15.95 -24.24 26.81
C GLU A 143 15.61 -25.61 27.41
N LYS A 144 15.59 -25.71 28.74
CA LYS A 144 14.79 -26.72 29.46
C LYS A 144 14.37 -26.12 30.78
N ASN A 145 13.08 -25.76 30.93
CA ASN A 145 12.31 -25.61 32.20
C ASN A 145 11.01 -24.78 32.10
N CYS A 146 10.53 -24.39 30.91
CA CYS A 146 9.35 -23.52 30.79
C CYS A 146 7.97 -24.23 30.76
N THR A 147 7.91 -25.57 30.72
CA THR A 147 6.64 -26.31 30.60
C THR A 147 6.01 -26.69 31.93
N GLN A 148 6.79 -26.98 32.97
CA GLN A 148 6.25 -27.47 34.25
C GLN A 148 5.53 -26.39 35.08
N PHE A 149 5.92 -25.11 34.95
CA PHE A 149 5.36 -24.03 35.77
C PHE A 149 3.99 -23.53 35.28
N ARG A 150 3.57 -23.91 34.07
CA ARG A 150 2.32 -23.41 33.45
C ARG A 150 1.08 -24.20 33.85
N GLU A 151 1.22 -25.47 34.19
CA GLU A 151 0.07 -26.31 34.53
C GLU A 151 -0.37 -26.14 35.99
N ASP A 152 0.58 -25.95 36.92
CA ASP A 152 0.27 -25.78 38.34
C ASP A 152 -0.34 -24.41 38.70
N SER A 153 -0.10 -23.37 37.88
CA SER A 153 -0.65 -22.03 38.12
C SER A 153 -2.10 -21.88 37.62
N LEU A 154 -2.50 -22.64 36.60
CA LEU A 154 -3.86 -22.57 36.04
C LEU A 154 -4.90 -23.35 36.85
N ALA A 155 -4.48 -24.31 37.68
CA ALA A 155 -5.38 -25.13 38.49
C ALA A 155 -5.89 -24.43 39.77
N LYS A 156 -5.18 -23.41 40.30
CA LYS A 156 -5.44 -22.88 41.64
C LYS A 156 -6.40 -21.68 41.75
N ASP A 157 -6.71 -20.99 40.66
CA ASP A 157 -7.35 -19.66 40.76
C ASP A 157 -8.85 -19.57 40.44
N GLY A 158 -9.57 -20.68 40.25
CA GLY A 158 -11.02 -20.62 39.95
C GLY A 158 -11.38 -19.88 38.63
N THR A 159 -10.36 -19.43 37.88
CA THR A 159 -10.49 -18.71 36.60
C THR A 159 -11.23 -19.55 35.56
N ILE A 160 -10.97 -20.85 35.53
CA ILE A 160 -11.67 -21.79 34.63
C ILE A 160 -13.18 -21.86 34.98
N GLN A 161 -13.53 -21.95 36.27
CA GLN A 161 -14.94 -21.97 36.69
C GLN A 161 -15.65 -20.64 36.37
N ASN A 162 -14.96 -19.51 36.55
CA ASN A 162 -15.48 -18.19 36.18
C ASN A 162 -15.69 -18.05 34.67
N LEU A 163 -14.78 -18.57 33.84
CA LEU A 163 -14.93 -18.59 32.38
C LEU A 163 -16.08 -19.51 31.94
N GLN A 164 -16.23 -20.68 32.55
CA GLN A 164 -17.35 -21.59 32.30
C GLN A 164 -18.70 -20.95 32.68
N LYS A 165 -18.77 -20.22 33.80
CA LYS A 165 -19.97 -19.47 34.22
C LYS A 165 -20.32 -18.33 33.25
N LYS A 166 -19.31 -17.59 32.76
CA LYS A 166 -19.50 -16.56 31.72
C LYS A 166 -19.98 -17.17 30.40
N LEU A 167 -19.42 -18.31 30.00
CA LEU A 167 -19.83 -19.02 28.79
C LEU A 167 -21.28 -19.50 28.86
N LYS A 168 -21.71 -20.10 29.99
CA LYS A 168 -23.11 -20.51 30.20
C LYS A 168 -24.08 -19.33 30.12
N THR A 169 -23.71 -18.19 30.73
CA THR A 169 -24.51 -16.95 30.66
C THR A 169 -24.65 -16.44 29.23
N ALA A 170 -23.56 -16.42 28.45
CA ALA A 170 -23.56 -15.99 27.05
C ALA A 170 -24.42 -16.92 26.17
N GLN A 171 -24.31 -18.24 26.35
CA GLN A 171 -25.15 -19.22 25.66
C GLN A 171 -26.64 -19.04 25.99
N GLN A 172 -26.98 -18.74 27.24
CA GLN A 172 -28.35 -18.47 27.65
C GLN A 172 -28.90 -17.18 27.02
N GLN A 173 -28.10 -16.12 26.93
CA GLN A 173 -28.47 -14.88 26.24
C GLN A 173 -28.72 -15.13 24.74
N LEU A 174 -27.87 -15.90 24.07
CA LEU A 174 -28.04 -16.24 22.66
C LEU A 174 -29.35 -17.01 22.40
N ARG A 175 -29.71 -17.95 23.29
CA ARG A 175 -30.99 -18.67 23.23
C ARG A 175 -32.18 -17.72 23.39
N ARG A 176 -32.11 -16.73 24.29
CA ARG A 176 -33.16 -15.71 24.47
C ARG A 176 -33.33 -14.83 23.23
N ILE A 177 -32.24 -14.36 22.64
CA ILE A 177 -32.25 -13.55 21.41
C ILE A 177 -32.87 -14.36 20.26
N THR A 178 -32.48 -15.62 20.11
CA THR A 178 -33.01 -16.51 19.07
C THR A 178 -34.52 -16.70 19.24
N LYS A 179 -34.99 -16.97 20.47
CA LYS A 179 -36.42 -17.11 20.78
C LYS A 179 -37.20 -15.82 20.52
N ALA A 180 -36.62 -14.67 20.82
CA ALA A 180 -37.21 -13.36 20.53
C ALA A 180 -37.33 -13.10 19.02
N LYS A 181 -36.30 -13.43 18.23
CA LYS A 181 -36.33 -13.35 16.77
C LYS A 181 -37.41 -14.24 16.16
N THR A 182 -37.54 -15.47 16.63
CA THR A 182 -38.57 -16.41 16.17
C THR A 182 -39.97 -15.88 16.49
N ARG A 183 -40.18 -15.32 17.69
CA ARG A 183 -41.47 -14.69 18.07
C ARG A 183 -41.79 -13.46 17.23
N ALA A 184 -40.79 -12.61 16.94
CA ALA A 184 -40.98 -11.45 16.08
C ALA A 184 -41.35 -11.86 14.65
N LYS A 185 -40.70 -12.90 14.11
CA LYS A 185 -41.02 -13.46 12.79
C LYS A 185 -42.42 -14.07 12.76
N ALA A 186 -42.83 -14.78 13.81
CA ALA A 186 -44.18 -15.31 13.93
C ALA A 186 -45.24 -14.20 14.02
N ARG A 187 -44.98 -13.13 14.79
CA ARG A 187 -45.86 -11.95 14.87
C ARG A 187 -45.97 -11.21 13.54
N ALA A 188 -44.86 -11.06 12.80
CA ALA A 188 -44.88 -10.47 11.46
C ALA A 188 -45.68 -11.33 10.47
N ALA A 189 -45.58 -12.66 10.58
CA ALA A 189 -46.35 -13.58 9.75
C ALA A 189 -47.86 -13.55 10.08
N SER A 190 -48.24 -13.34 11.35
CA SER A 190 -49.64 -13.24 11.76
C SER A 190 -50.26 -11.86 11.50
N ALA A 191 -49.45 -10.79 11.43
CA ALA A 191 -49.90 -9.42 11.19
C ALA A 191 -50.06 -9.08 9.70
N ALA A 192 -49.70 -9.99 8.79
CA ALA A 192 -49.86 -9.76 7.36
C ALA A 192 -51.36 -9.79 6.96
N PRO A 193 -51.94 -8.70 6.42
CA PRO A 193 -53.35 -8.65 6.06
C PRO A 193 -53.71 -9.67 4.98
N ALA A 194 -54.90 -10.27 5.10
CA ALA A 194 -55.38 -11.34 4.22
C ALA A 194 -55.48 -10.92 2.73
N SER A 195 -55.51 -9.62 2.44
CA SER A 195 -55.52 -9.07 1.07
C SER A 195 -54.23 -9.33 0.29
N THR A 196 -53.10 -9.59 0.97
CA THR A 196 -51.81 -9.88 0.30
C THR A 196 -51.66 -11.36 -0.08
N LYS A 197 -52.48 -12.26 0.48
CA LYS A 197 -52.42 -13.71 0.19
C LYS A 197 -53.06 -14.10 -1.14
N ARG A 198 -53.97 -13.29 -1.70
CA ARG A 198 -54.60 -13.56 -3.01
C ARG A 198 -53.74 -13.16 -4.22
N ARG A 199 -52.85 -12.18 -4.07
CA ARG A 199 -51.99 -11.72 -5.19
C ARG A 199 -50.74 -12.59 -5.40
N ALA A 200 -50.28 -13.31 -4.37
CA ALA A 200 -49.11 -14.18 -4.45
C ALA A 200 -49.39 -15.59 -5.01
N LYS A 201 -50.66 -16.00 -5.14
CA LYS A 201 -51.03 -17.33 -5.67
C LYS A 201 -51.31 -17.34 -7.18
N GLY A 202 -51.60 -16.19 -7.79
CA GLY A 202 -51.88 -16.07 -9.23
C GLY A 202 -50.63 -15.90 -10.13
N GLN A 203 -49.49 -15.48 -9.58
CA GLN A 203 -48.25 -15.28 -10.35
C GLN A 203 -47.29 -16.48 -10.32
N ARG A 204 -47.66 -17.59 -9.67
CA ARG A 204 -46.77 -18.74 -9.46
C ARG A 204 -47.08 -19.97 -10.33
N GLN A 205 -48.04 -19.87 -11.26
CA GLN A 205 -48.43 -20.97 -12.15
C GLN A 205 -48.12 -20.75 -13.64
N GLN A 206 -47.39 -19.68 -14.00
CA GLN A 206 -47.04 -19.40 -15.42
C GLN A 206 -45.53 -19.41 -15.73
N HIS A 207 -44.69 -19.97 -14.87
CA HIS A 207 -43.24 -20.05 -15.16
C HIS A 207 -42.60 -21.37 -14.71
N GLU A 208 -43.13 -22.50 -15.19
CA GLU A 208 -42.40 -23.76 -15.22
C GLU A 208 -42.64 -24.46 -16.57
N SER A 209 -41.92 -24.01 -17.59
CA SER A 209 -41.58 -24.83 -18.75
C SER A 209 -40.09 -24.60 -19.07
N ASN A 210 -39.31 -25.64 -18.84
CA ASN A 210 -37.88 -25.72 -19.08
C ASN A 210 -37.56 -25.55 -20.57
N THR A 211 -36.89 -24.44 -20.90
CA THR A 211 -35.76 -24.31 -21.85
C THR A 211 -35.29 -22.87 -21.74
N LEU A 212 -34.16 -22.63 -21.07
CA LEU A 212 -33.59 -21.30 -20.91
C LEU A 212 -32.86 -20.91 -22.22
N PRO A 213 -33.18 -19.78 -22.88
CA PRO A 213 -32.44 -19.33 -24.05
C PRO A 213 -31.02 -18.88 -23.68
N ASP A 214 -30.03 -19.26 -24.51
CA ASP A 214 -28.60 -18.96 -24.35
C ASP A 214 -28.27 -17.45 -24.17
N TYR A 215 -29.21 -16.57 -24.50
CA TYR A 215 -29.10 -15.13 -24.31
C TYR A 215 -28.90 -14.70 -22.83
N LEU A 216 -29.35 -15.49 -21.84
CA LEU A 216 -29.21 -15.14 -20.42
C LEU A 216 -27.83 -15.48 -19.82
N ARG A 217 -27.04 -16.38 -20.42
CA ARG A 217 -25.65 -16.63 -19.98
C ARG A 217 -24.70 -15.49 -20.36
N ALA A 218 -24.99 -14.74 -21.41
CA ALA A 218 -24.15 -13.63 -21.86
C ALA A 218 -24.19 -12.40 -20.93
N LYS A 219 -25.27 -12.20 -20.17
CA LYS A 219 -25.43 -11.02 -19.28
C LYS A 219 -24.88 -11.21 -17.86
N GLN A 220 -24.42 -12.40 -17.48
CA GLN A 220 -23.82 -12.65 -16.16
C GLN A 220 -22.31 -12.42 -16.09
N LYS A 221 -21.66 -12.15 -17.23
CA LYS A 221 -20.30 -11.58 -17.25
C LYS A 221 -20.44 -10.07 -17.44
N LEU A 222 -19.84 -9.29 -16.55
CA LEU A 222 -19.82 -7.81 -16.51
C LEU A 222 -21.07 -7.13 -15.95
N ALA A 223 -21.27 -7.26 -14.64
CA ALA A 223 -21.87 -6.18 -13.86
C ALA A 223 -20.72 -5.44 -13.13
N ILE A 224 -20.09 -4.49 -13.83
CA ILE A 224 -19.34 -3.40 -13.22
C ILE A 224 -20.25 -2.17 -13.30
N THR A 225 -20.56 -1.65 -12.12
CA THR A 225 -21.24 -0.41 -11.72
C THR A 225 -21.88 0.44 -12.83
N ARG A 226 -23.21 0.38 -12.95
CA ARG A 226 -24.03 1.45 -13.56
C ARG A 226 -23.97 2.68 -12.64
N THR A 227 -23.05 3.61 -12.90
CA THR A 227 -23.23 5.00 -12.49
C THR A 227 -23.91 5.74 -13.64
N GLY A 228 -24.90 6.59 -13.36
CA GLY A 228 -25.72 7.25 -14.37
C GLY A 228 -24.95 8.31 -15.17
N ALA A 229 -24.32 7.88 -16.26
CA ALA A 229 -23.91 8.74 -17.36
C ALA A 229 -24.32 8.01 -18.65
N GLY A 230 -24.90 8.75 -19.59
CA GLY A 230 -25.61 8.26 -20.78
C GLY A 230 -24.87 7.18 -21.57
N GLU A 231 -25.65 6.45 -22.38
CA GLU A 231 -25.23 5.22 -23.07
C GLU A 231 -24.02 5.38 -24.00
N ASP A 232 -23.59 6.61 -24.31
CA ASP A 232 -22.56 6.92 -25.29
C ASP A 232 -21.22 7.44 -24.73
N ALA A 233 -20.84 7.12 -23.49
CA ALA A 233 -19.54 7.53 -22.96
C ALA A 233 -18.40 6.54 -23.39
N PRO A 234 -17.54 6.87 -24.38
CA PRO A 234 -16.51 5.96 -24.92
C PRO A 234 -15.46 5.50 -23.90
N GLY A 235 -15.32 6.18 -22.75
CA GLY A 235 -14.33 5.84 -21.72
C GLY A 235 -14.57 4.53 -20.96
N ARG A 236 -15.81 3.99 -20.94
CA ARG A 236 -16.14 2.78 -20.16
C ARG A 236 -15.67 1.48 -20.81
N TYR A 237 -15.75 1.39 -22.14
CA TYR A 237 -15.32 0.21 -22.87
C TYR A 237 -13.79 0.05 -22.86
N LEU A 238 -13.05 1.17 -22.85
CA LEU A 238 -11.60 1.19 -22.74
C LEU A 238 -11.10 0.63 -21.40
N THR A 239 -11.74 0.99 -20.28
CA THR A 239 -11.30 0.55 -18.94
C THR A 239 -11.54 -0.94 -18.69
N VAL A 240 -12.66 -1.50 -19.18
CA VAL A 240 -12.93 -2.93 -19.08
C VAL A 240 -11.94 -3.76 -19.91
N ARG A 241 -11.61 -3.30 -21.12
CA ARG A 241 -10.62 -3.98 -21.98
C ARG A 241 -9.23 -3.97 -21.36
N ALA A 242 -8.82 -2.87 -20.71
CA ALA A 242 -7.54 -2.79 -20.02
C ALA A 242 -7.42 -3.80 -18.87
N GLY A 243 -8.48 -3.99 -18.07
CA GLY A 243 -8.47 -4.98 -16.98
C GLY A 243 -8.35 -6.41 -17.48
N ALA A 244 -9.17 -6.81 -18.46
CA ALA A 244 -9.10 -8.16 -19.04
C ALA A 244 -7.75 -8.42 -19.73
N ALA A 245 -7.19 -7.42 -20.42
CA ALA A 245 -5.87 -7.51 -21.02
C ALA A 245 -4.76 -7.67 -19.97
N ALA A 246 -4.82 -6.93 -18.85
CA ALA A 246 -3.87 -7.08 -17.74
C ALA A 246 -3.95 -8.48 -17.09
N THR A 247 -5.15 -9.03 -16.93
CA THR A 247 -5.33 -10.41 -16.47
C THR A 247 -4.77 -11.41 -17.47
N ALA A 248 -5.05 -11.26 -18.78
CA ALA A 248 -4.54 -12.16 -19.81
C ALA A 248 -3.00 -12.13 -19.90
N SER A 249 -2.41 -10.94 -19.87
CA SER A 249 -0.95 -10.76 -19.84
C SER A 249 -0.32 -11.42 -18.61
N MET A 250 -0.94 -11.32 -17.42
CA MET A 250 -0.46 -12.04 -16.25
C MET A 250 -0.54 -13.56 -16.40
N ARG A 251 -1.60 -14.06 -17.05
CA ARG A 251 -1.76 -15.51 -17.26
C ARG A 251 -0.68 -16.07 -18.16
N GLU A 252 -0.41 -15.37 -19.26
CA GLU A 252 0.65 -15.70 -20.21
C GLU A 252 2.02 -15.60 -19.54
N TRP A 253 2.26 -14.56 -18.74
CA TRP A 253 3.50 -14.41 -17.99
C TRP A 253 3.74 -15.57 -17.01
N HIS A 254 2.73 -15.99 -16.25
CA HIS A 254 2.89 -17.14 -15.33
C HIS A 254 3.10 -18.46 -16.08
N ALA A 255 2.45 -18.62 -17.25
CA ALA A 255 2.68 -19.79 -18.10
C ALA A 255 4.12 -19.83 -18.61
N GLY A 256 4.62 -18.69 -19.12
CA GLY A 256 6.01 -18.54 -19.56
C GLY A 256 7.02 -18.74 -18.44
N MET A 257 6.75 -18.17 -17.25
CA MET A 257 7.55 -18.41 -16.05
C MET A 257 7.67 -19.90 -15.73
N LEU A 258 6.54 -20.63 -15.65
CA LEU A 258 6.58 -22.06 -15.36
C LEU A 258 7.30 -22.83 -16.49
N GLN A 259 7.11 -22.46 -17.75
CA GLN A 259 7.81 -23.10 -18.86
C GLN A 259 9.33 -22.90 -18.78
N GLU A 260 9.79 -21.68 -18.47
CA GLU A 260 11.23 -21.37 -18.32
C GLU A 260 11.81 -22.07 -17.09
N MET A 261 11.15 -21.99 -15.93
CA MET A 261 11.64 -22.57 -14.66
C MET A 261 11.69 -24.10 -14.65
N PHE A 262 10.86 -24.76 -15.47
CA PHE A 262 10.87 -26.22 -15.60
C PHE A 262 11.55 -26.69 -16.89
N HIS A 263 12.21 -25.80 -17.64
CA HIS A 263 12.91 -26.18 -18.86
C HIS A 263 14.18 -26.99 -18.53
N PRO A 264 14.41 -28.17 -19.14
CA PRO A 264 15.59 -28.99 -18.85
C PRO A 264 16.91 -28.25 -19.10
N ASP A 265 16.96 -27.48 -20.19
CA ASP A 265 18.16 -26.72 -20.59
C ASP A 265 18.24 -25.34 -19.93
N GLY A 266 17.20 -24.92 -19.20
CA GLY A 266 17.11 -23.59 -18.60
C GLY A 266 17.57 -23.54 -17.14
N ALA A 267 17.92 -24.69 -16.56
CA ALA A 267 18.40 -24.79 -15.20
C ALA A 267 19.83 -24.25 -15.11
N GLU A 268 19.97 -22.95 -14.83
CA GLU A 268 20.99 -22.58 -13.84
C GLU A 268 20.69 -23.39 -12.56
N ASP A 269 21.71 -23.69 -11.75
CA ASP A 269 21.62 -24.60 -10.58
C ASP A 269 20.55 -24.21 -9.52
N PHE A 270 19.84 -23.10 -9.70
CA PHE A 270 18.85 -22.61 -8.76
C PHE A 270 17.69 -21.85 -9.44
N ASN A 271 16.50 -22.44 -9.41
CA ASN A 271 15.27 -21.81 -9.89
C ASN A 271 14.42 -21.28 -8.72
N LEU A 272 14.15 -19.97 -8.71
CA LEU A 272 13.38 -19.31 -7.64
C LEU A 272 12.26 -18.45 -8.21
N SER A 273 11.06 -18.57 -7.65
CA SER A 273 9.97 -17.63 -7.84
C SER A 273 9.45 -17.07 -6.52
N LEU A 274 9.02 -15.81 -6.58
CA LEU A 274 8.50 -15.05 -5.46
C LEU A 274 7.12 -14.50 -5.82
N HIS A 275 6.12 -14.77 -4.99
CA HIS A 275 4.75 -14.30 -5.14
C HIS A 275 4.33 -13.53 -3.88
N ILE A 276 4.27 -12.20 -3.97
CA ILE A 276 3.74 -11.35 -2.91
C ILE A 276 2.24 -11.14 -3.16
N VAL A 277 1.44 -11.55 -2.19
CA VAL A 277 -0.02 -11.53 -2.26
C VAL A 277 -0.57 -10.61 -1.19
N SER A 278 -1.13 -9.49 -1.62
CA SER A 278 -1.80 -8.52 -0.75
C SER A 278 -3.29 -8.54 -0.99
N GLN A 279 -4.09 -8.47 0.08
CA GLN A 279 -5.55 -8.46 -0.02
C GLN A 279 -6.15 -7.32 0.78
N ASP A 280 -7.19 -6.73 0.23
CA ASP A 280 -8.03 -5.78 0.94
C ASP A 280 -9.50 -6.04 0.64
N ALA A 281 -10.32 -5.97 1.69
CA ALA A 281 -11.75 -6.17 1.61
C ALA A 281 -12.49 -4.85 1.83
N THR A 282 -13.35 -4.51 0.88
CA THR A 282 -14.24 -3.37 0.98
C THR A 282 -15.24 -3.52 2.14
N ASN A 283 -15.70 -2.39 2.65
CA ASN A 283 -16.86 -2.37 3.56
C ASN A 283 -18.09 -2.97 2.86
N SER A 284 -18.97 -3.60 3.64
CA SER A 284 -20.14 -4.33 3.14
C SER A 284 -21.19 -3.49 2.41
N GLY A 285 -20.99 -2.18 2.28
CA GLY A 285 -21.96 -1.26 1.68
C GLY A 285 -21.82 -1.02 0.17
N ILE A 286 -20.73 -1.45 -0.47
CA ILE A 286 -20.38 -0.96 -1.81
C ILE A 286 -21.17 -1.65 -2.94
N TRP A 287 -21.27 -2.98 -2.92
CA TRP A 287 -21.92 -3.72 -4.01
C TRP A 287 -22.96 -4.69 -3.48
N GLN A 288 -24.24 -4.47 -3.78
CA GLN A 288 -25.34 -5.35 -3.36
C GLN A 288 -25.35 -5.68 -1.84
N LYS A 289 -24.87 -4.75 -1.01
CA LYS A 289 -24.67 -4.95 0.44
C LYS A 289 -23.74 -6.12 0.80
N ARG A 290 -22.83 -6.48 -0.11
CA ARG A 290 -21.78 -7.49 0.09
C ARG A 290 -20.42 -6.82 0.22
N LYS A 291 -19.54 -7.45 1.00
CA LYS A 291 -18.11 -7.11 0.97
C LYS A 291 -17.51 -7.71 -0.29
N LEU A 292 -16.72 -6.93 -0.99
CA LEU A 292 -15.87 -7.37 -2.08
C LEU A 292 -14.43 -7.40 -1.62
N ILE A 293 -13.68 -8.42 -2.01
CA ILE A 293 -12.24 -8.55 -1.78
C ILE A 293 -11.50 -8.41 -3.11
N ALA A 294 -10.40 -7.65 -3.08
CA ALA A 294 -9.46 -7.55 -4.19
C ALA A 294 -8.12 -8.12 -3.75
N LEU A 295 -7.41 -8.76 -4.68
CA LEU A 295 -6.08 -9.32 -4.48
C LEU A 295 -5.11 -8.64 -5.44
N LEU A 296 -4.06 -8.04 -4.90
CA LEU A 296 -2.91 -7.56 -5.65
C LEU A 296 -1.83 -8.64 -5.59
N CYS A 297 -1.38 -9.10 -6.75
CA CYS A 297 -0.32 -10.09 -6.88
C CYS A 297 0.90 -9.44 -7.55
N HIS A 298 2.04 -9.53 -6.89
CA HIS A 298 3.35 -9.19 -7.46
C HIS A 298 4.16 -10.48 -7.55
N SER A 299 4.37 -10.94 -8.76
CA SER A 299 5.16 -12.13 -9.04
C SER A 299 6.52 -11.72 -9.61
N ALA A 300 7.55 -12.44 -9.22
CA ALA A 300 8.89 -12.33 -9.78
C ALA A 300 9.52 -13.72 -9.87
N TYR A 301 10.38 -13.96 -10.86
CA TYR A 301 11.20 -15.17 -10.90
C TYR A 301 12.62 -14.83 -11.35
N LEU A 302 13.56 -15.62 -10.84
CA LEU A 302 14.99 -15.50 -11.11
C LEU A 302 15.27 -15.93 -12.55
N VAL A 303 16.00 -15.10 -13.29
CA VAL A 303 16.37 -15.35 -14.69
C VAL A 303 17.88 -15.58 -14.84
N SER A 304 18.68 -14.96 -13.96
CA SER A 304 20.12 -15.15 -13.94
C SER A 304 20.66 -14.89 -12.54
N LEU A 305 21.60 -15.73 -12.11
CA LEU A 305 22.40 -15.47 -10.92
C LEU A 305 23.41 -14.33 -11.17
N PRO A 306 23.64 -13.45 -10.18
CA PRO A 306 24.58 -12.36 -10.33
C PRO A 306 26.01 -12.92 -10.45
N SER A 307 26.70 -12.58 -11.54
CA SER A 307 28.03 -13.11 -11.86
C SER A 307 29.19 -12.45 -11.08
N LYS A 308 28.93 -11.53 -10.14
CA LYS A 308 29.89 -10.84 -9.22
C LYS A 308 29.13 -9.99 -8.19
N PHE A 309 29.83 -9.42 -7.19
CA PHE A 309 29.35 -8.60 -6.05
C PHE A 309 28.39 -7.42 -6.34
N ARG A 310 27.96 -7.22 -7.59
CA ARG A 310 26.98 -6.21 -7.97
C ARG A 310 25.69 -6.91 -8.37
N TRP A 311 24.68 -6.75 -7.53
CA TRP A 311 23.36 -7.33 -7.67
C TRP A 311 22.35 -6.20 -7.88
N SER A 312 21.55 -6.34 -8.92
CA SER A 312 20.42 -5.45 -9.24
C SER A 312 19.19 -6.33 -9.36
N TRP A 313 18.13 -5.96 -8.65
CA TRP A 313 16.87 -6.71 -8.67
C TRP A 313 16.33 -6.89 -10.10
N HIS A 314 16.42 -5.85 -10.91
CA HIS A 314 15.92 -5.87 -12.29
C HIS A 314 16.77 -6.72 -13.24
N ASP A 315 18.03 -6.93 -12.89
CA ASP A 315 18.95 -7.75 -13.69
C ASP A 315 18.73 -9.23 -13.33
N MET A 316 18.45 -9.52 -12.06
CA MET A 316 18.23 -10.88 -11.56
C MET A 316 16.82 -11.40 -11.80
N PHE A 317 15.80 -10.54 -11.68
CA PHE A 317 14.40 -10.95 -11.69
C PHE A 317 13.61 -10.30 -12.82
N ARG A 318 12.80 -11.14 -13.49
CA ARG A 318 11.64 -10.65 -14.24
C ARG A 318 10.48 -10.54 -13.27
N GLU A 319 9.79 -9.39 -13.27
CA GLU A 319 8.65 -9.15 -12.40
C GLU A 319 7.41 -8.67 -13.15
N ILE A 320 6.25 -8.97 -12.59
CA ILE A 320 4.95 -8.48 -13.05
C ILE A 320 4.04 -8.19 -11.86
N ARG A 321 3.14 -7.21 -12.01
CA ARG A 321 2.15 -6.85 -10.99
C ARG A 321 0.78 -6.74 -11.61
N THR A 322 -0.21 -7.36 -10.98
CA THR A 322 -1.59 -7.26 -11.43
C THR A 322 -2.57 -7.36 -10.28
N ILE A 323 -3.80 -6.93 -10.54
CA ILE A 323 -4.94 -7.15 -9.65
C ILE A 323 -5.71 -8.36 -10.19
N ALA A 324 -5.94 -9.35 -9.34
CA ALA A 324 -6.77 -10.50 -9.67
C ALA A 324 -8.26 -10.16 -9.67
N ASP A 325 -9.10 -11.13 -10.07
CA ASP A 325 -10.55 -10.92 -10.14
C ASP A 325 -11.13 -10.56 -8.76
N VAL A 326 -11.88 -9.47 -8.69
CA VAL A 326 -12.58 -9.07 -7.46
C VAL A 326 -13.67 -10.09 -7.13
N GLN A 327 -13.63 -10.65 -5.92
CA GLN A 327 -14.59 -11.66 -5.46
C GLN A 327 -15.52 -11.10 -4.37
N PRO A 328 -16.78 -11.54 -4.29
CA PRO A 328 -17.60 -11.31 -3.11
C PRO A 328 -17.09 -12.18 -1.94
N VAL A 329 -17.05 -11.60 -0.74
CA VAL A 329 -16.75 -12.35 0.48
C VAL A 329 -17.99 -13.14 0.89
N GLU A 330 -17.96 -14.45 0.70
CA GLU A 330 -19.08 -15.35 0.99
C GLU A 330 -19.11 -15.79 2.46
N ASP A 331 -17.93 -16.07 3.02
CA ASP A 331 -17.75 -16.41 4.42
C ASP A 331 -16.59 -15.61 5.05
N GLY A 332 -16.66 -15.38 6.36
CA GLY A 332 -15.63 -14.69 7.13
C GLY A 332 -14.74 -15.64 7.94
N SER A 333 -14.58 -16.88 7.48
CA SER A 333 -13.72 -17.88 8.09
C SER A 333 -12.33 -17.88 7.45
N GLY A 334 -11.34 -18.45 8.13
CA GLY A 334 -10.01 -18.62 7.53
C GLY A 334 -10.02 -19.53 6.30
N GLN A 335 -10.86 -20.58 6.30
CA GLN A 335 -11.00 -21.48 5.16
C GLN A 335 -11.60 -20.77 3.94
N GLY A 336 -12.59 -19.89 4.15
CA GLY A 336 -13.15 -19.07 3.08
C GLY A 336 -12.13 -18.09 2.52
N SER A 337 -11.33 -17.43 3.36
CA SER A 337 -10.21 -16.60 2.91
C SER A 337 -9.22 -17.40 2.05
N VAL A 338 -8.84 -18.63 2.45
CA VAL A 338 -7.98 -19.52 1.64
C VAL A 338 -8.63 -19.87 0.30
N SER A 339 -9.90 -20.28 0.29
CA SER A 339 -10.63 -20.64 -0.93
C SER A 339 -10.74 -19.46 -1.90
N MET A 340 -11.10 -18.27 -1.39
CA MET A 340 -11.17 -17.04 -2.19
C MET A 340 -9.80 -16.66 -2.74
N THR A 341 -8.75 -16.71 -1.91
CA THR A 341 -7.36 -16.45 -2.34
C THR A 341 -6.95 -17.37 -3.47
N THR A 342 -7.20 -18.67 -3.30
CA THR A 342 -6.92 -19.71 -4.31
C THR A 342 -7.64 -19.38 -5.62
N LYS A 343 -8.94 -19.05 -5.55
CA LYS A 343 -9.74 -18.70 -6.73
C LYS A 343 -9.21 -17.45 -7.45
N MET A 344 -8.81 -16.42 -6.70
CA MET A 344 -8.23 -15.20 -7.25
C MET A 344 -6.86 -15.46 -7.90
N LEU A 345 -5.98 -16.23 -7.27
CA LEU A 345 -4.70 -16.62 -7.88
C LEU A 345 -4.90 -17.44 -9.17
N LYS A 346 -5.84 -18.39 -9.16
CA LYS A 346 -6.23 -19.14 -10.38
C LYS A 346 -6.76 -18.24 -11.48
N SER A 347 -7.45 -17.14 -11.14
CA SER A 347 -7.99 -16.21 -12.14
C SER A 347 -6.89 -15.51 -12.95
N ILE A 348 -5.66 -15.43 -12.43
CA ILE A 348 -4.49 -14.86 -13.10
C ILE A 348 -3.44 -15.92 -13.48
N ASN A 349 -3.83 -17.21 -13.46
CA ASN A 349 -2.95 -18.37 -13.70
C ASN A 349 -1.69 -18.37 -12.82
N CYS A 350 -1.75 -17.71 -11.66
CA CYS A 350 -0.67 -17.82 -10.68
C CYS A 350 -0.73 -19.24 -10.10
N PRO A 351 0.39 -20.00 -10.08
CA PRO A 351 0.41 -21.29 -9.41
C PRO A 351 -0.05 -21.10 -7.97
N THR A 352 -0.89 -21.98 -7.45
CA THR A 352 -1.31 -21.91 -6.05
C THR A 352 -0.50 -22.89 -5.21
N VAL A 353 -0.34 -22.59 -3.91
CA VAL A 353 0.35 -23.50 -2.98
C VAL A 353 -0.29 -24.90 -3.02
N HIS A 354 -1.62 -25.00 -3.16
CA HIS A 354 -2.31 -26.29 -3.31
C HIS A 354 -1.92 -27.03 -4.59
N ASP A 355 -1.87 -26.33 -5.73
CA ASP A 355 -1.55 -26.96 -7.02
C ASP A 355 -0.08 -27.43 -7.03
N LEU A 356 0.84 -26.66 -6.44
CA LEU A 356 2.26 -27.02 -6.33
C LEU A 356 2.49 -28.21 -5.39
N VAL A 357 1.83 -28.23 -4.22
CA VAL A 357 1.91 -29.36 -3.28
C VAL A 357 1.33 -30.64 -3.90
N ALA A 358 0.21 -30.54 -4.62
CA ALA A 358 -0.37 -31.69 -5.31
C ALA A 358 0.57 -32.22 -6.39
N LYS A 359 1.13 -31.34 -7.23
CA LYS A 359 2.11 -31.72 -8.27
C LYS A 359 3.36 -32.36 -7.68
N HIS A 360 3.84 -31.87 -6.53
CA HIS A 360 4.99 -32.48 -5.82
C HIS A 360 4.68 -33.91 -5.36
N ALA A 361 3.48 -34.12 -4.82
CA ALA A 361 3.05 -35.44 -4.37
C ALA A 361 2.90 -36.43 -5.53
N GLU A 362 2.34 -35.99 -6.66
CA GLU A 362 2.24 -36.79 -7.89
C GLU A 362 3.61 -37.24 -8.39
N LEU A 363 4.58 -36.32 -8.50
CA LEU A 363 5.93 -36.66 -8.95
C LEU A 363 6.66 -37.60 -7.98
N LYS A 364 6.47 -37.43 -6.66
CA LYS A 364 7.02 -38.37 -5.67
C LYS A 364 6.40 -39.77 -5.82
N ALA A 365 5.11 -39.87 -6.12
CA ALA A 365 4.45 -41.15 -6.34
C ALA A 365 4.95 -41.83 -7.63
N ASP A 366 5.10 -41.08 -8.73
CA ASP A 366 5.61 -41.59 -10.00
C ASP A 366 7.06 -42.10 -9.88
N GLY A 367 7.90 -41.37 -9.15
CA GLY A 367 9.28 -41.81 -8.85
C GLY A 367 9.33 -43.14 -8.10
N GLN A 368 8.45 -43.33 -7.12
CA GLN A 368 8.35 -44.60 -6.37
C GLN A 368 7.86 -45.76 -7.23
N GLN A 369 6.88 -45.55 -8.11
CA GLN A 369 6.39 -46.60 -9.01
C GLN A 369 7.46 -47.05 -10.01
N ARG A 370 8.24 -46.11 -10.55
CA ARG A 370 9.35 -46.44 -11.47
C ARG A 370 10.46 -47.23 -10.79
N GLN A 371 10.82 -46.90 -9.54
CA GLN A 371 11.79 -47.69 -8.77
C GLN A 371 11.30 -49.12 -8.51
N GLN A 372 9.98 -49.33 -8.35
CA GLN A 372 9.41 -50.66 -8.16
C GLN A 372 9.29 -51.46 -9.46
N HIS A 373 9.28 -50.82 -10.63
CA HIS A 373 9.13 -51.48 -11.94
C HIS A 373 10.43 -51.55 -12.74
N GLN A 374 11.58 -51.22 -12.13
CA GLN A 374 12.87 -51.42 -12.78
C GLN A 374 13.06 -52.95 -13.00
N PRO A 375 12.97 -53.44 -14.26
CA PRO A 375 13.02 -54.87 -14.54
C PRO A 375 14.41 -55.36 -14.15
N SER A 376 14.48 -56.35 -13.27
CA SER A 376 15.73 -56.69 -12.61
C SER A 376 16.81 -57.29 -13.52
N ASP A 377 16.56 -57.71 -14.77
CA ASP A 377 17.60 -58.41 -15.56
C ASP A 377 17.40 -58.48 -17.09
N GLU A 378 16.67 -57.57 -17.75
CA GLU A 378 16.53 -57.62 -19.22
C GLU A 378 17.43 -56.60 -19.93
N LYS A 379 18.45 -57.12 -20.62
CA LYS A 379 19.32 -56.39 -21.55
C LYS A 379 18.48 -55.69 -22.62
N PRO A 380 18.58 -54.36 -22.80
CA PRO A 380 17.80 -53.65 -23.80
C PRO A 380 18.32 -54.00 -25.21
N ALA A 381 17.51 -54.74 -25.95
CA ALA A 381 17.61 -54.88 -27.40
C ALA A 381 16.63 -53.90 -28.06
N ASP A 382 17.13 -53.16 -29.04
CA ASP A 382 16.42 -52.26 -29.95
C ASP A 382 15.86 -50.94 -29.38
N ALA A 383 16.66 -49.90 -29.60
CA ALA A 383 16.29 -48.50 -29.47
C ALA A 383 15.91 -47.95 -30.85
N ASP A 384 14.62 -47.69 -31.09
CA ASP A 384 14.16 -46.74 -32.12
C ASP A 384 12.65 -46.46 -32.01
N ALA A 385 12.27 -45.57 -31.09
CA ALA A 385 10.97 -44.89 -31.15
C ALA A 385 11.02 -43.57 -30.36
N LYS A 386 11.27 -42.46 -31.06
CA LYS A 386 11.14 -41.10 -30.53
C LYS A 386 9.71 -40.59 -30.76
N PHE A 387 8.94 -40.44 -29.69
CA PHE A 387 7.74 -39.59 -29.67
C PHE A 387 7.94 -38.45 -28.67
N LEU A 388 7.70 -37.21 -29.12
CA LEU A 388 7.72 -35.99 -28.31
C LEU A 388 6.47 -35.91 -27.42
N CYS A 389 6.51 -36.60 -26.28
CA CYS A 389 5.93 -36.07 -25.04
C CYS A 389 7.11 -35.56 -24.22
N VAL A 390 6.98 -34.39 -23.58
CA VAL A 390 7.96 -33.98 -22.56
C VAL A 390 7.76 -34.92 -21.38
N GLU A 391 8.40 -36.09 -21.45
CA GLU A 391 8.49 -37.01 -20.34
C GLU A 391 9.32 -36.33 -19.26
N TRP A 392 8.66 -36.02 -18.14
CA TRP A 392 9.33 -35.63 -16.92
C TRP A 392 10.18 -36.85 -16.48
N ARG A 393 11.48 -36.78 -16.75
CA ARG A 393 12.43 -37.77 -16.22
C ARG A 393 12.51 -37.54 -14.72
N ALA A 394 12.13 -38.55 -13.94
CA ALA A 394 12.39 -38.58 -12.51
C ALA A 394 13.84 -39.05 -12.28
N ASP A 395 14.80 -38.43 -12.97
CA ASP A 395 16.17 -38.50 -12.50
C ASP A 395 16.26 -37.61 -11.26
N ASP A 396 17.00 -38.05 -10.24
CA ASP A 396 17.31 -37.26 -9.05
C ASP A 396 18.00 -35.90 -9.38
N SER A 397 18.26 -35.62 -10.67
CA SER A 397 18.79 -34.38 -11.21
C SER A 397 17.75 -33.32 -11.57
N VAL A 398 16.44 -33.62 -11.58
CA VAL A 398 15.43 -32.59 -11.88
C VAL A 398 15.28 -31.66 -10.69
N GLN A 399 16.00 -30.53 -10.75
CA GLN A 399 15.89 -29.47 -9.78
C GLN A 399 14.48 -28.87 -9.79
N TRP A 400 13.77 -29.09 -8.69
CA TRP A 400 12.47 -28.48 -8.51
C TRP A 400 12.61 -27.00 -8.16
N PRO A 401 11.87 -26.11 -8.84
CA PRO A 401 11.90 -24.69 -8.53
C PRO A 401 11.36 -24.42 -7.13
N VAL A 402 12.02 -23.52 -6.42
CA VAL A 402 11.55 -23.03 -5.12
C VAL A 402 10.53 -21.92 -5.35
N HIS A 403 9.35 -22.06 -4.77
CA HIS A 403 8.28 -21.08 -4.80
C HIS A 403 8.10 -20.44 -3.42
N VAL A 404 8.29 -19.13 -3.32
CA VAL A 404 8.12 -18.36 -2.09
C VAL A 404 6.84 -17.52 -2.18
N TYR A 405 5.89 -17.75 -1.28
CA TYR A 405 4.69 -16.93 -1.15
C TYR A 405 4.78 -16.02 0.07
N VAL A 406 4.50 -14.73 -0.12
CA VAL A 406 4.43 -13.76 0.97
C VAL A 406 3.01 -13.21 1.05
N PHE A 407 2.22 -13.68 2.01
CA PHE A 407 0.86 -13.19 2.24
C PHE A 407 0.89 -11.97 3.15
N VAL A 408 0.61 -10.80 2.59
CA VAL A 408 0.54 -9.50 3.28
C VAL A 408 -0.92 -9.12 3.46
N THR A 409 -1.54 -9.63 4.52
CA THR A 409 -2.98 -9.42 4.80
C THR A 409 -3.19 -8.73 6.15
N ASP A 410 -4.40 -8.27 6.43
CA ASP A 410 -4.70 -7.62 7.71
C ASP A 410 -4.58 -8.59 8.91
N ARG A 411 -4.77 -8.06 10.12
CA ARG A 411 -4.81 -8.87 11.37
C ARG A 411 -6.21 -9.36 11.71
N GLY A 412 -7.10 -9.45 10.72
CA GLY A 412 -8.40 -10.07 10.86
C GLY A 412 -8.24 -11.51 11.35
N PRO A 413 -9.07 -11.99 12.30
CA PRO A 413 -8.96 -13.37 12.78
C PRO A 413 -9.04 -14.43 11.67
N ASN A 414 -9.82 -14.15 10.62
CA ASN A 414 -9.92 -14.98 9.42
C ASN A 414 -8.61 -14.97 8.62
N GLU A 415 -8.01 -13.80 8.39
CA GLU A 415 -6.74 -13.67 7.66
C GLU A 415 -5.57 -14.31 8.41
N VAL A 416 -5.50 -14.11 9.72
CA VAL A 416 -4.49 -14.78 10.58
C VAL A 416 -4.62 -16.30 10.49
N LEU A 417 -5.84 -16.83 10.53
CA LEU A 417 -6.08 -18.27 10.38
C LEU A 417 -5.76 -18.75 8.94
N ALA A 418 -6.11 -17.98 7.92
CA ALA A 418 -5.81 -18.31 6.53
C ALA A 418 -4.31 -18.44 6.28
N ARG A 419 -3.50 -17.50 6.81
CA ARG A 419 -2.02 -17.59 6.72
C ARG A 419 -1.48 -18.85 7.38
N LYS A 420 -2.03 -19.25 8.54
CA LYS A 420 -1.65 -20.51 9.20
C LYS A 420 -2.04 -21.74 8.39
N ILE A 421 -3.21 -21.73 7.75
CA ILE A 421 -3.63 -22.82 6.87
C ILE A 421 -2.65 -22.93 5.69
N TRP A 422 -2.30 -21.81 5.04
CA TRP A 422 -1.32 -21.83 3.93
C TRP A 422 0.04 -22.37 4.36
N GLN A 423 0.54 -21.99 5.54
CA GLN A 423 1.78 -22.54 6.11
C GLN A 423 1.69 -24.05 6.40
N CYS A 424 0.54 -24.51 6.89
CA CYS A 424 0.30 -25.93 7.12
C CYS A 424 0.29 -26.70 5.80
N VAL A 425 -0.35 -26.17 4.75
CA VAL A 425 -0.40 -26.81 3.42
C VAL A 425 0.99 -26.85 2.80
N SER A 426 1.76 -25.76 2.88
CA SER A 426 3.10 -25.72 2.28
C SER A 426 4.09 -26.66 2.99
N SER A 427 3.87 -27.01 4.26
CA SER A 427 4.73 -27.96 4.98
C SER A 427 4.80 -29.37 4.34
N ALA A 428 3.87 -29.70 3.43
CA ALA A 428 3.88 -30.94 2.66
C ALA A 428 4.81 -30.90 1.42
N CYS A 429 5.41 -29.75 1.08
CA CYS A 429 6.33 -29.61 -0.04
C CYS A 429 7.51 -28.70 0.33
N GLU A 430 8.72 -29.27 0.34
CA GLU A 430 9.96 -28.55 0.68
C GLU A 430 10.31 -27.42 -0.31
N HIS A 431 9.79 -27.47 -1.53
CA HIS A 431 9.98 -26.45 -2.55
C HIS A 431 8.96 -25.31 -2.48
N VAL A 432 8.04 -25.33 -1.50
CA VAL A 432 7.05 -24.26 -1.32
C VAL A 432 7.19 -23.63 0.06
N VAL A 433 7.64 -22.39 0.10
CA VAL A 433 7.81 -21.61 1.33
C VAL A 433 6.69 -20.59 1.44
N VAL A 434 5.97 -20.59 2.56
CA VAL A 434 4.91 -19.61 2.84
C VAL A 434 5.30 -18.73 4.02
N LEU A 435 5.43 -17.43 3.74
CA LEU A 435 5.65 -16.38 4.72
C LEU A 435 4.36 -15.59 4.93
N GLY A 436 4.00 -15.38 6.20
CA GLY A 436 2.87 -14.54 6.58
C GLY A 436 3.37 -13.22 7.14
N SER A 437 2.90 -12.09 6.60
CA SER A 437 3.19 -10.76 7.11
C SER A 437 1.90 -9.99 7.36
N ASP A 438 1.93 -9.11 8.35
CA ASP A 438 0.83 -8.20 8.60
C ASP A 438 0.92 -7.01 7.65
N CYS A 439 -0.22 -6.59 7.11
CA CYS A 439 -0.32 -5.36 6.35
C CYS A 439 0.09 -4.17 7.22
N LEU A 440 1.25 -3.57 6.89
CA LEU A 440 1.78 -2.41 7.62
C LEU A 440 0.87 -1.19 7.51
N GLU A 441 0.10 -1.07 6.43
CA GLU A 441 -0.93 -0.03 6.29
C GLU A 441 -2.05 -0.22 7.31
N HIS A 442 -2.55 -1.44 7.44
CA HIS A 442 -3.55 -1.75 8.47
C HIS A 442 -2.99 -1.59 9.89
N ALA A 443 -1.74 -2.01 10.12
CA ALA A 443 -1.07 -1.80 11.41
C ALA A 443 -0.98 -0.31 11.76
N ALA A 444 -0.58 0.55 10.81
CA ALA A 444 -0.55 2.00 10.99
C ALA A 444 -1.95 2.58 11.24
N HIS A 445 -2.99 2.06 10.57
CA HIS A 445 -4.38 2.41 10.87
C HIS A 445 -4.76 2.08 12.32
N LEU A 446 -4.41 0.89 12.82
CA LEU A 446 -4.73 0.47 14.20
C LEU A 446 -3.99 1.30 15.25
N VAL A 447 -2.71 1.63 15.01
CA VAL A 447 -1.94 2.55 15.85
C VAL A 447 -2.62 3.92 15.88
N THR A 448 -3.01 4.42 14.71
CA THR A 448 -3.71 5.70 14.57
C THR A 448 -5.06 5.71 15.31
N VAL A 449 -5.86 4.64 15.20
CA VAL A 449 -7.13 4.54 15.96
C VAL A 449 -6.88 4.56 17.46
N SER A 450 -5.83 3.87 17.91
CA SER A 450 -5.50 3.75 19.33
C SER A 450 -5.06 5.10 19.90
N SER A 451 -4.23 5.85 19.17
CA SER A 451 -3.83 7.21 19.58
C SER A 451 -5.00 8.19 19.57
N LEU A 452 -5.89 8.14 18.57
CA LEU A 452 -7.12 8.96 18.54
C LEU A 452 -8.02 8.68 19.75
N LYS A 453 -8.23 7.40 20.09
CA LYS A 453 -9.00 7.02 21.28
C LYS A 453 -8.35 7.46 22.59
N LEU A 454 -7.02 7.44 22.65
CA LEU A 454 -6.28 7.91 23.82
C LEU A 454 -6.47 9.42 24.02
N VAL A 455 -6.28 10.21 22.96
CA VAL A 455 -6.51 11.66 22.99
C VAL A 455 -7.94 11.99 23.41
N ASP A 456 -8.94 11.32 22.83
CA ASP A 456 -10.35 11.53 23.19
C ASP A 456 -10.65 11.20 24.66
N LYS A 457 -9.88 10.32 25.30
CA LYS A 457 -9.99 10.03 26.74
C LYS A 457 -9.28 11.06 27.62
N LEU A 458 -8.20 11.67 27.12
CA LEU A 458 -7.40 12.63 27.88
C LEU A 458 -8.01 14.05 27.85
N LEU A 459 -8.66 14.43 26.75
CA LEU A 459 -9.25 15.78 26.58
C LEU A 459 -10.27 16.17 27.68
N PRO A 460 -11.13 15.27 28.17
CA PRO A 460 -12.01 15.58 29.30
C PRO A 460 -11.29 15.67 30.65
N LEU A 461 -10.15 14.98 30.81
CA LEU A 461 -9.42 14.87 32.08
C LEU A 461 -8.47 16.05 32.33
N GLN A 462 -8.08 16.79 31.30
CA GLN A 462 -6.93 17.69 31.37
C GLN A 462 -7.13 18.99 32.15
N PHE A 463 -8.33 19.30 32.67
CA PHE A 463 -8.55 20.50 33.48
C PHE A 463 -9.65 20.26 34.51
N GLU A 464 -9.33 20.49 35.79
CA GLU A 464 -10.22 20.41 36.97
C GLU A 464 -11.61 21.02 36.69
N GLY A 465 -12.55 20.19 36.25
CA GLY A 465 -13.94 20.58 35.97
C GLY A 465 -14.21 21.32 34.64
N LYS A 466 -13.21 21.54 33.77
CA LYS A 466 -13.37 22.25 32.47
C LYS A 466 -12.82 21.46 31.27
N GLY A 467 -13.00 20.14 31.28
CA GLY A 467 -12.63 19.27 30.16
C GLY A 467 -13.20 19.77 28.82
N ARG A 468 -12.47 19.52 27.73
CA ARG A 468 -12.96 19.88 26.40
C ARG A 468 -14.08 18.92 25.99
N ALA A 469 -15.19 19.49 25.50
CA ALA A 469 -16.35 18.70 25.06
C ALA A 469 -16.18 18.09 23.65
N TRP A 470 -15.15 18.52 22.90
CA TRP A 470 -14.90 18.04 21.55
C TRP A 470 -14.03 16.78 21.56
N LYS A 471 -14.25 15.90 20.58
CA LYS A 471 -13.41 14.74 20.28
C LYS A 471 -12.50 15.07 19.11
N TYR A 472 -11.23 14.69 19.18
CA TYR A 472 -10.20 15.13 18.24
C TYR A 472 -10.46 14.70 16.79
N PHE A 473 -10.74 13.41 16.55
CA PHE A 473 -11.05 12.95 15.18
C PHE A 473 -12.32 13.63 14.64
N SER A 474 -13.35 13.75 15.47
CA SER A 474 -14.63 14.35 15.05
C SER A 474 -14.50 15.84 14.76
N SER A 475 -13.74 16.59 15.56
CA SER A 475 -13.49 18.00 15.32
C SER A 475 -12.66 18.22 14.06
N LEU A 476 -11.63 17.41 13.83
CA LEU A 476 -10.81 17.44 12.61
C LEU A 476 -11.64 17.11 11.36
N ALA A 477 -12.50 16.08 11.44
CA ALA A 477 -13.40 15.73 10.35
C ALA A 477 -14.41 16.84 10.05
N THR A 478 -15.04 17.39 11.09
CA THR A 478 -15.98 18.51 10.97
C THR A 478 -15.30 19.72 10.33
N PHE A 479 -14.10 20.09 10.80
CA PHE A 479 -13.28 21.15 10.20
C PHE A 479 -13.00 20.88 8.72
N SER A 480 -12.53 19.68 8.36
CA SER A 480 -12.21 19.34 6.97
C SER A 480 -13.44 19.45 6.04
N ILE A 481 -14.62 19.03 6.53
CA ILE A 481 -15.86 19.12 5.75
C ILE A 481 -16.31 20.57 5.61
N THR A 482 -16.26 21.35 6.69
CA THR A 482 -16.58 22.77 6.71
C THR A 482 -15.74 23.56 5.69
N VAL A 483 -14.42 23.36 5.68
CA VAL A 483 -13.53 24.05 4.72
C VAL A 483 -13.80 23.63 3.28
N ARG A 484 -14.13 22.35 3.04
CA ARG A 484 -14.49 21.86 1.69
C ARG A 484 -15.82 22.42 1.19
N ASP A 485 -16.82 22.51 2.05
CA ASP A 485 -18.14 23.08 1.72
C ASP A 485 -18.03 24.57 1.36
N SER A 486 -17.15 25.29 2.06
CA SER A 486 -16.85 26.70 1.83
C SER A 486 -15.55 26.91 1.03
N SER A 487 -15.15 25.99 0.15
CA SER A 487 -13.80 26.04 -0.45
C SER A 487 -13.52 27.29 -1.30
N LYS A 488 -14.54 27.80 -2.01
CA LYS A 488 -14.43 29.03 -2.81
C LYS A 488 -14.22 30.25 -1.92
N ASP A 489 -15.08 30.40 -0.92
CA ASP A 489 -15.03 31.50 0.04
C ASP A 489 -13.73 31.43 0.86
N PHE A 490 -13.32 30.23 1.27
CA PHE A 490 -12.05 30.00 1.98
C PHE A 490 -10.85 30.43 1.15
N PHE A 491 -10.80 30.09 -0.15
CA PHE A 491 -9.73 30.55 -1.05
C PHE A 491 -9.72 32.07 -1.20
N GLN A 492 -10.89 32.69 -1.40
CA GLN A 492 -11.00 34.15 -1.51
C GLN A 492 -10.56 34.87 -0.23
N MET A 493 -11.02 34.40 0.93
CA MET A 493 -10.61 34.95 2.23
C MET A 493 -9.11 34.72 2.46
N TRP A 494 -8.55 33.59 2.04
CA TRP A 494 -7.11 33.33 2.11
C TRP A 494 -6.31 34.32 1.27
N CYS A 495 -6.71 34.57 0.02
CA CYS A 495 -6.08 35.56 -0.84
C CYS A 495 -6.13 36.97 -0.24
N GLN A 496 -7.24 37.34 0.39
CA GLN A 496 -7.39 38.64 1.05
C GLN A 496 -6.48 38.79 2.27
N GLU A 497 -6.32 37.74 3.08
CA GLU A 497 -5.51 37.78 4.31
C GLU A 497 -4.01 37.61 4.04
N HIS A 498 -3.63 36.73 3.10
CA HIS A 498 -2.24 36.28 2.91
C HIS A 498 -1.69 36.49 1.49
N GLY A 499 -2.46 37.12 0.60
CA GLY A 499 -2.10 37.37 -0.79
C GLY A 499 -2.34 36.20 -1.75
N ASP A 500 -2.47 36.50 -3.04
CA ASP A 500 -2.84 35.54 -4.08
C ASP A 500 -1.84 34.40 -4.25
N LEU A 501 -0.54 34.68 -4.16
CA LEU A 501 0.50 33.66 -4.27
C LEU A 501 0.37 32.60 -3.15
N SER A 502 0.08 33.03 -1.92
CA SER A 502 -0.18 32.13 -0.79
C SER A 502 -1.47 31.34 -1.02
N GLY A 503 -2.53 32.00 -1.49
CA GLY A 503 -3.80 31.34 -1.85
C GLY A 503 -3.61 30.23 -2.88
N VAL A 504 -2.89 30.50 -3.97
CA VAL A 504 -2.61 29.52 -5.03
C VAL A 504 -1.84 28.32 -4.48
N LYS A 505 -0.86 28.56 -3.60
CA LYS A 505 -0.03 27.50 -3.02
C LYS A 505 -0.78 26.66 -1.99
N HIS A 506 -1.54 27.28 -1.09
CA HIS A 506 -2.05 26.61 0.11
C HIS A 506 -3.57 26.33 0.08
N ALA A 507 -4.36 27.17 -0.59
CA ALA A 507 -5.82 27.14 -0.53
C ALA A 507 -6.53 26.79 -1.84
N LYS A 508 -5.84 26.83 -3.00
CA LYS A 508 -6.45 26.52 -4.31
C LYS A 508 -6.92 25.07 -4.44
N SER A 509 -6.13 24.13 -3.92
CA SER A 509 -6.49 22.72 -3.92
C SER A 509 -7.51 22.43 -2.82
N LEU A 510 -8.52 21.61 -3.14
CA LEU A 510 -9.55 21.22 -2.18
C LEU A 510 -8.94 20.58 -0.92
N TRP A 511 -9.40 21.02 0.25
CA TRP A 511 -8.89 20.53 1.53
C TRP A 511 -9.07 19.01 1.66
N PRO A 512 -8.09 18.24 2.18
CA PRO A 512 -8.26 16.79 2.37
C PRO A 512 -9.45 16.48 3.29
N LYS A 513 -10.08 15.31 3.14
CA LYS A 513 -11.25 14.90 3.92
C LYS A 513 -10.86 13.80 4.92
N CYS A 514 -11.24 13.96 6.19
CA CYS A 514 -11.22 12.83 7.12
C CYS A 514 -12.36 11.85 6.79
N VAL A 515 -12.02 10.59 6.58
CA VAL A 515 -12.97 9.52 6.24
C VAL A 515 -13.03 8.54 7.40
N ALA A 516 -14.22 8.39 7.98
CA ALA A 516 -14.46 7.39 9.03
C ALA A 516 -14.13 5.98 8.52
N GLY A 517 -13.44 5.19 9.35
CA GLY A 517 -12.94 3.87 8.96
C GLY A 517 -11.61 3.89 8.18
N ARG A 518 -11.18 5.04 7.64
CA ARG A 518 -9.86 5.24 7.03
C ARG A 518 -9.06 6.24 7.85
N TRP A 519 -8.65 5.84 9.04
CA TRP A 519 -8.13 6.73 10.08
C TRP A 519 -6.84 7.48 9.69
N ASN A 520 -6.05 6.95 8.75
CA ASN A 520 -4.86 7.63 8.23
C ASN A 520 -5.21 8.88 7.39
N SER A 521 -6.47 9.05 6.94
CA SER A 521 -6.91 10.27 6.24
C SER A 521 -6.80 11.55 7.08
N CYS A 522 -6.74 11.43 8.41
CA CYS A 522 -6.44 12.57 9.28
C CYS A 522 -5.04 13.14 9.05
N SER A 523 -4.08 12.30 8.65
CA SER A 523 -2.70 12.72 8.45
C SER A 523 -2.55 13.71 7.30
N ASP A 524 -3.37 13.58 6.25
CA ASP A 524 -3.39 14.53 5.14
C ASP A 524 -3.98 15.87 5.57
N VAL A 525 -5.01 15.86 6.42
CA VAL A 525 -5.61 17.07 6.98
C VAL A 525 -4.63 17.79 7.91
N GLU A 526 -4.00 17.06 8.83
CA GLU A 526 -2.98 17.60 9.74
C GLU A 526 -1.76 18.14 8.98
N ARG A 527 -1.28 17.39 7.98
CA ARG A 527 -0.18 17.85 7.11
C ARG A 527 -0.57 19.12 6.38
N ARG A 528 -1.77 19.18 5.79
CA ARG A 528 -2.26 20.40 5.13
C ARG A 528 -2.36 21.57 6.09
N MET A 529 -2.84 21.35 7.31
CA MET A 529 -2.88 22.39 8.35
C MET A 529 -1.48 22.91 8.68
N HIS A 530 -0.52 22.01 8.88
CA HIS A 530 0.88 22.34 9.14
C HIS A 530 1.52 23.12 7.97
N ASP A 531 1.46 22.55 6.76
CA ASP A 531 2.06 23.11 5.55
C ASP A 531 1.49 24.47 5.17
N SER A 532 0.27 24.78 5.62
CA SER A 532 -0.37 26.08 5.37
C SER A 532 0.02 27.15 6.39
N GLY A 533 0.89 26.85 7.37
CA GLY A 533 1.33 27.78 8.42
C GLY A 533 0.64 27.61 9.78
N GLY A 534 -0.14 26.53 9.94
CA GLY A 534 -0.79 26.19 11.22
C GLY A 534 -1.83 27.21 11.67
N GLN A 535 -1.90 27.42 12.99
CA GLN A 535 -2.90 28.31 13.59
C GLN A 535 -2.76 29.75 13.11
N ALA A 536 -1.53 30.26 12.98
CA ALA A 536 -1.26 31.67 12.69
C ALA A 536 -1.86 32.13 11.36
N THR A 537 -1.89 31.25 10.37
CA THR A 537 -2.40 31.56 9.03
C THR A 537 -3.85 31.14 8.85
N VAL A 538 -4.25 29.97 9.37
CA VAL A 538 -5.59 29.42 9.16
C VAL A 538 -6.65 30.14 10.01
N LEU A 539 -6.32 30.53 11.26
CA LEU A 539 -7.28 31.12 12.19
C LEU A 539 -7.88 32.46 11.70
N PRO A 540 -7.10 33.44 11.21
CA PRO A 540 -7.65 34.70 10.68
C PRO A 540 -8.65 34.47 9.54
N VAL A 541 -8.29 33.59 8.60
CA VAL A 541 -9.14 33.20 7.47
C VAL A 541 -10.44 32.57 7.96
N MET A 542 -10.36 31.64 8.92
CA MET A 542 -11.54 30.98 9.49
C MET A 542 -12.44 31.93 10.28
N ARG A 543 -11.88 32.87 11.04
CA ARG A 543 -12.66 33.89 11.76
C ARG A 543 -13.43 34.79 10.79
N ARG A 544 -12.77 35.25 9.72
CA ARG A 544 -13.41 36.08 8.70
C ARG A 544 -14.47 35.31 7.92
N LEU A 545 -14.15 34.08 7.52
CA LEU A 545 -15.07 33.20 6.80
C LEU A 545 -16.33 32.88 7.60
N MET A 546 -16.20 32.63 8.91
CA MET A 546 -17.33 32.27 9.78
C MET A 546 -18.02 33.48 10.40
N GLY A 547 -17.34 34.62 10.50
CA GLY A 547 -17.88 35.89 10.99
C GLY A 547 -18.61 36.68 9.91
N ALA A 548 -18.30 36.46 8.63
CA ALA A 548 -19.08 37.00 7.53
C ALA A 548 -20.51 36.47 7.63
N LYS A 549 -21.47 37.36 7.90
CA LYS A 549 -22.89 37.04 7.77
C LYS A 549 -23.10 36.63 6.33
N ARG A 550 -23.31 35.33 6.10
CA ARG A 550 -23.67 34.83 4.79
C ARG A 550 -25.04 35.40 4.49
N GLU A 551 -25.09 36.43 3.65
CA GLU A 551 -26.34 36.91 3.10
C GLU A 551 -27.03 35.69 2.51
N ALA A 552 -28.25 35.41 2.98
CA ALA A 552 -29.01 34.30 2.47
C ALA A 552 -29.11 34.51 0.97
N ALA A 553 -28.52 33.60 0.18
CA ALA A 553 -28.64 33.67 -1.26
C ALA A 553 -30.14 33.78 -1.57
N PRO A 554 -30.57 34.75 -2.39
CA PRO A 554 -31.98 34.97 -2.66
C PRO A 554 -32.59 33.63 -3.03
N ALA A 555 -33.66 33.24 -2.32
CA ALA A 555 -34.33 31.97 -2.55
C ALA A 555 -34.72 31.91 -4.01
N LYS A 556 -33.98 31.13 -4.82
CA LYS A 556 -34.37 30.90 -6.20
C LYS A 556 -35.69 30.15 -6.12
N GLU A 557 -36.76 30.74 -6.63
CA GLU A 557 -38.05 30.07 -6.81
C GLU A 557 -37.83 28.88 -7.75
N HIS A 558 -37.52 27.74 -7.15
CA HIS A 558 -37.39 26.50 -7.88
C HIS A 558 -38.80 25.95 -8.09
N GLN A 559 -39.35 26.23 -9.27
CA GLN A 559 -40.55 25.56 -9.77
C GLN A 559 -40.28 24.06 -9.88
N SER A 560 -41.03 23.25 -9.13
CA SER A 560 -41.07 21.76 -9.11
C SER A 560 -39.93 21.00 -8.40
N ILE A 561 -39.64 21.30 -7.13
CA ILE A 561 -38.75 20.44 -6.32
C ILE A 561 -39.56 19.45 -5.49
N ASP A 562 -39.17 18.17 -5.62
CA ASP A 562 -39.45 17.05 -4.73
C ASP A 562 -39.34 17.47 -3.26
N GLU A 563 -40.44 17.45 -2.50
CA GLU A 563 -40.49 17.87 -1.09
C GLU A 563 -39.38 17.22 -0.25
N ILE A 564 -39.02 15.97 -0.58
CA ILE A 564 -37.93 15.22 0.07
C ILE A 564 -36.58 15.92 -0.13
N ALA A 565 -36.29 16.41 -1.34
CA ALA A 565 -35.05 17.12 -1.62
C ALA A 565 -34.99 18.48 -0.90
N VAL A 566 -36.12 19.15 -0.70
CA VAL A 566 -36.19 20.40 0.09
C VAL A 566 -35.87 20.11 1.56
N GLU A 567 -36.49 19.09 2.14
CA GLU A 567 -36.25 18.69 3.52
C GLU A 567 -34.80 18.25 3.76
N GLU A 568 -34.22 17.44 2.85
CA GLU A 568 -32.81 17.02 2.93
C GLU A 568 -31.85 18.22 2.83
N THR A 569 -32.15 19.18 1.95
CA THR A 569 -31.36 20.41 1.81
C THR A 569 -31.44 21.29 3.05
N ALA A 570 -32.63 21.42 3.64
CA ALA A 570 -32.84 22.16 4.89
C ALA A 570 -32.08 21.51 6.06
N HIS A 571 -32.17 20.19 6.19
CA HIS A 571 -31.43 19.43 7.19
C HIS A 571 -29.91 19.55 7.01
N TYR A 572 -29.41 19.39 5.78
CA TYR A 572 -27.99 19.58 5.47
C TYR A 572 -27.51 21.00 5.82
N THR A 573 -28.29 22.02 5.45
CA THR A 573 -27.97 23.43 5.77
C THR A 573 -27.89 23.67 7.28
N GLN A 574 -28.85 23.12 8.04
CA GLN A 574 -28.84 23.21 9.51
C GLN A 574 -27.62 22.49 10.10
N GLN A 575 -27.29 21.30 9.59
CA GLN A 575 -26.14 20.51 10.02
C GLN A 575 -24.83 21.25 9.74
N MET A 576 -24.67 21.83 8.55
CA MET A 576 -23.52 22.64 8.17
C MET A 576 -23.38 23.88 9.07
N GLY A 577 -24.48 24.53 9.45
CA GLY A 577 -24.45 25.63 10.41
C GLY A 577 -23.85 25.23 11.76
N ARG A 578 -24.27 24.08 12.31
CA ARG A 578 -23.70 23.51 13.56
C ARG A 578 -22.23 23.14 13.41
N TRP A 579 -21.86 22.55 12.27
CA TRP A 579 -20.49 22.17 11.96
C TRP A 579 -19.57 23.37 11.83
N ARG A 580 -19.99 24.45 11.17
CA ARG A 580 -19.25 25.72 11.09
C ARG A 580 -18.97 26.31 12.47
N ALA A 581 -20.00 26.42 13.32
CA ALA A 581 -19.83 26.89 14.70
C ALA A 581 -18.87 26.02 15.51
N THR A 582 -18.97 24.70 15.36
CA THR A 582 -18.07 23.74 16.02
C THR A 582 -16.64 23.86 15.51
N SER A 583 -16.44 24.00 14.19
CA SER A 583 -15.14 24.18 13.57
C SER A 583 -14.47 25.46 14.06
N LEU A 584 -15.18 26.59 14.11
CA LEU A 584 -14.65 27.84 14.62
C LEU A 584 -14.21 27.70 16.08
N LYS A 585 -15.08 27.13 16.94
CA LYS A 585 -14.74 26.89 18.36
C LYS A 585 -13.48 26.04 18.54
N CYS A 586 -13.27 25.03 17.69
CA CYS A 586 -12.08 24.19 17.75
C CYS A 586 -10.83 24.92 17.24
N VAL A 587 -10.95 25.65 16.13
CA VAL A 587 -9.85 26.41 15.52
C VAL A 587 -9.40 27.58 16.42
N GLU A 588 -10.28 28.12 17.25
CA GLU A 588 -9.95 29.14 18.24
C GLU A 588 -9.27 28.58 19.50
N ASP A 589 -9.37 27.27 19.76
CA ASP A 589 -8.77 26.59 20.91
C ASP A 589 -7.30 26.25 20.62
N PRO A 590 -6.30 26.89 21.27
CA PRO A 590 -4.89 26.62 21.01
C PRO A 590 -4.51 25.16 21.25
N LEU A 591 -5.17 24.50 22.22
CA LEU A 591 -4.95 23.09 22.52
C LEU A 591 -5.28 22.20 21.32
N TRP A 592 -6.29 22.55 20.51
CA TRP A 592 -6.66 21.76 19.33
C TRP A 592 -5.51 21.72 18.31
N TRP A 593 -4.82 22.84 18.11
CA TRP A 593 -3.64 22.93 17.24
C TRP A 593 -2.44 22.18 17.81
N THR A 594 -2.18 22.30 19.11
CA THR A 594 -1.11 21.54 19.78
C THR A 594 -1.35 20.03 19.66
N VAL A 595 -2.58 19.57 19.88
CA VAL A 595 -2.95 18.17 19.71
C VAL A 595 -2.80 17.75 18.25
N ALA A 596 -3.18 18.59 17.29
CA ALA A 596 -3.03 18.26 15.88
C ALA A 596 -1.57 18.10 15.45
N GLU A 597 -0.69 18.99 15.91
CA GLU A 597 0.74 18.89 15.63
C GLU A 597 1.37 17.67 16.33
N ALA A 598 1.04 17.43 17.60
CA ALA A 598 1.51 16.26 18.33
C ALA A 598 1.07 14.95 17.66
N MET A 599 -0.18 14.87 17.20
CA MET A 599 -0.71 13.69 16.49
C MET A 599 -0.06 13.51 15.11
N ARG A 600 0.24 14.61 14.40
CA ARG A 600 0.97 14.57 13.14
C ARG A 600 2.37 13.98 13.32
N MET A 601 3.10 14.48 14.33
CA MET A 601 4.45 14.01 14.66
C MET A 601 4.43 12.54 15.11
N ALA A 602 3.55 12.18 16.04
CA ALA A 602 3.46 10.83 16.60
C ALA A 602 3.11 9.77 15.54
N ARG A 603 2.34 10.13 14.51
CA ARG A 603 1.94 9.20 13.45
C ARG A 603 2.89 9.15 12.26
N SER A 604 3.77 10.15 12.10
CA SER A 604 4.70 10.23 10.97
C SER A 604 5.52 8.94 10.76
N PRO A 605 6.10 8.29 11.81
CA PRO A 605 6.85 7.05 11.63
C PRO A 605 5.99 5.89 11.12
N ALA A 606 4.80 5.69 11.71
CA ALA A 606 3.87 4.65 11.27
C ALA A 606 3.40 4.87 9.83
N LEU A 607 3.17 6.13 9.44
CA LEU A 607 2.79 6.47 8.08
C LEU A 607 3.92 6.23 7.09
N HIS A 608 5.16 6.54 7.47
CA HIS A 608 6.34 6.28 6.65
C HIS A 608 6.50 4.79 6.33
N LEU A 609 6.22 3.92 7.30
CA LEU A 609 6.22 2.47 7.11
C LEU A 609 4.99 1.96 6.32
N SER A 610 3.87 2.67 6.37
CA SER A 610 2.62 2.27 5.71
C SER A 610 2.49 2.67 4.25
N VAL A 611 3.12 3.78 3.83
CA VAL A 611 2.97 4.26 2.46
C VAL A 611 4.05 3.58 1.63
N PRO A 612 3.69 2.65 0.72
CA PRO A 612 4.64 2.12 -0.23
C PRO A 612 4.95 3.24 -1.23
N ARG A 613 5.87 4.15 -0.89
CA ARG A 613 6.39 5.14 -1.83
C ARG A 613 7.33 4.41 -2.79
N GLY A 614 6.74 3.73 -3.78
CA GLY A 614 7.45 2.98 -4.80
C GLY A 614 8.10 1.68 -4.29
N LEU A 615 8.91 1.08 -5.17
CA LEU A 615 9.62 -0.20 -5.00
C LEU A 615 10.36 -0.39 -3.67
N GLN A 616 10.56 0.62 -2.82
CA GLN A 616 11.35 0.53 -1.59
C GLN A 616 10.78 -0.39 -0.51
N SER A 617 9.46 -0.48 -0.35
CA SER A 617 8.86 -1.38 0.66
C SER A 617 8.80 -2.83 0.20
N ALA A 618 8.50 -3.04 -1.11
CA ALA A 618 8.73 -4.32 -1.75
C ALA A 618 10.21 -4.69 -1.66
N ALA A 619 11.13 -3.77 -1.97
CA ALA A 619 12.58 -3.96 -1.85
C ALA A 619 13.02 -4.30 -0.43
N CYS A 620 12.45 -3.74 0.64
CA CYS A 620 12.80 -4.19 1.99
C CYS A 620 12.36 -5.65 2.28
N ILE A 621 11.14 -6.02 1.88
CA ILE A 621 10.63 -7.40 2.03
C ILE A 621 11.42 -8.35 1.11
N VAL A 622 11.74 -7.89 -0.08
CA VAL A 622 12.49 -8.60 -1.11
C VAL A 622 13.96 -8.72 -0.75
N THR A 623 14.60 -7.72 -0.15
CA THR A 623 15.95 -7.79 0.41
C THR A 623 15.95 -8.78 1.57
N LEU A 624 14.93 -8.79 2.42
CA LEU A 624 14.76 -9.84 3.43
C LEU A 624 14.60 -11.23 2.79
N CYS A 625 13.78 -11.38 1.75
CA CYS A 625 13.61 -12.65 1.04
C CYS A 625 14.87 -13.06 0.27
N GLY A 626 15.62 -12.10 -0.28
CA GLY A 626 16.90 -12.30 -0.96
C GLY A 626 17.99 -12.70 0.02
N CYS A 627 18.03 -12.09 1.21
CA CYS A 627 18.88 -12.54 2.31
C CYS A 627 18.51 -13.96 2.78
N VAL A 628 17.22 -14.31 2.80
CA VAL A 628 16.76 -15.68 3.11
C VAL A 628 17.13 -16.65 1.99
N ALA A 629 17.00 -16.27 0.72
CA ALA A 629 17.39 -17.10 -0.42
C ALA A 629 18.91 -17.31 -0.45
N VAL A 630 19.71 -16.27 -0.22
CA VAL A 630 21.17 -16.37 -0.07
C VAL A 630 21.53 -17.22 1.15
N ALA A 631 20.84 -17.06 2.28
CA ALA A 631 21.06 -17.92 3.45
C ALA A 631 20.69 -19.38 3.18
N MET A 632 19.65 -19.66 2.38
CA MET A 632 19.29 -21.00 1.94
C MET A 632 20.23 -21.59 0.89
N GLN A 633 20.93 -20.75 0.12
CA GLN A 633 21.95 -21.19 -0.84
C GLN A 633 23.32 -21.39 -0.17
N CYS A 634 23.58 -20.70 0.95
CA CYS A 634 24.75 -20.90 1.81
C CYS A 634 24.64 -22.12 2.73
N LEU A 635 23.42 -22.57 3.03
CA LEU A 635 23.11 -23.80 3.76
C LEU A 635 23.08 -24.99 2.81
#